data_AF-A0A661GW38-F1
#
_entry.id   AF-A0A661GW38-F1
#
_cell.length_a   1.000
_cell.length_b   1.000
_cell.length_c   1.000
_cell.angle_alpha   90.00
_cell.angle_beta   90.00
_cell.angle_gamma   90.00
#
_symmetry.space_group_name_H-M   'P 1'
#
loop_
_entity.id
_entity.type
_entity.pdbx_description
1 polymer ?
#
loop_
_entity_poly.entity_id
_entity_poly.type
_entity_poly.pdbx_seq_one_letter_code
_entity_poly.pdbx_strand_id
1 'polypeptide(L)' 'MDTRAAQPWLAADSLLTRFGRDRPEAIRQYAKFVAQGVEGGSIWRELNRQIYLGDDDFVTRMQ' A
#
# COMPACT_ATOMS: atom_id res chain seq x y z
N MET A 1 -11.09 -9.83 -19.22
CA MET A 1 -10.36 -9.31 -18.04
C MET A 1 -10.07 -10.48 -17.12
N ASP A 2 -8.78 -10.77 -16.91
CA ASP A 2 -8.31 -11.85 -16.03
C ASP A 2 -8.59 -11.45 -14.57
N THR A 3 -9.71 -11.92 -14.02
CA THR A 3 -10.14 -11.55 -12.65
C THR A 3 -9.60 -12.61 -11.70
N ARG A 4 -8.33 -12.47 -11.33
CA ARG A 4 -7.72 -13.39 -10.36
C ARG A 4 -8.38 -13.19 -8.99
N ALA A 5 -8.74 -14.30 -8.36
CA ALA A 5 -9.24 -14.29 -6.99
C ALA A 5 -8.18 -13.66 -6.06
N ALA A 6 -8.66 -12.99 -5.01
CA ALA A 6 -7.77 -12.47 -3.98
C ALA A 6 -6.99 -13.63 -3.34
N GLN A 7 -5.71 -13.40 -3.05
CA GLN A 7 -4.91 -14.38 -2.34
C GLN A 7 -5.46 -14.57 -0.92
N PRO A 8 -5.44 -15.78 -0.34
CA PRO A 8 -6.04 -16.06 0.98
C PRO A 8 -5.50 -15.20 2.13
N TRP A 9 -4.26 -14.70 2.02
CA TRP A 9 -3.64 -13.84 3.02
C TRP A 9 -4.13 -12.38 2.94
N LEU A 10 -4.81 -11.99 1.86
CA LEU A 10 -5.31 -10.63 1.67
C LEU A 10 -6.80 -10.58 2.01
N ALA A 11 -7.13 -9.91 3.12
CA ALA A 11 -8.51 -9.60 3.49
C ALA A 11 -9.12 -8.51 2.57
N ALA A 12 -9.30 -8.84 1.28
CA ALA A 12 -9.62 -7.90 0.22
C ALA A 12 -10.95 -7.17 0.45
N ASP A 13 -11.99 -7.86 0.94
CA ASP A 13 -13.30 -7.24 1.15
C ASP A 13 -13.27 -6.22 2.30
N SER A 14 -12.59 -6.55 3.40
CA SER A 14 -12.39 -5.63 4.53
C SER A 14 -11.55 -4.41 4.13
N LEU A 15 -10.56 -4.60 3.25
CA LEU A 15 -9.75 -3.52 2.71
C LEU A 15 -10.60 -2.58 1.84
N LEU A 16 -11.35 -3.14 0.88
CA LEU A 16 -12.14 -2.39 -0.09
C LEU A 16 -13.31 -1.63 0.56
N THR A 17 -13.84 -2.10 1.69
CA THR A 17 -14.88 -1.40 2.45
C THR A 17 -14.48 0.03 2.85
N ARG A 18 -13.17 0.30 2.97
CA ARG A 18 -12.63 1.64 3.28
C ARG A 18 -12.68 2.60 2.09
N PHE A 19 -12.82 2.08 0.88
CA PHE A 19 -12.74 2.83 -0.38
C PHE A 19 -14.10 3.03 -1.06
N GLY A 20 -15.15 2.36 -0.58
CA GLY A 20 -16.50 2.53 -1.12
C GLY A 20 -17.45 1.42 -0.69
N ARG A 21 -18.75 1.62 -0.96
CA ARG A 21 -19.80 0.62 -0.73
C ARG A 21 -20.00 -0.30 -1.94
N ASP A 22 -19.71 0.20 -3.14
CA ASP A 22 -19.77 -0.56 -4.38
C ASP A 22 -18.38 -1.13 -4.71
N ARG A 23 -18.30 -2.42 -5.01
CA ARG A 23 -17.01 -3.14 -5.14
C ARG A 23 -16.19 -2.65 -6.34
N PRO A 24 -16.75 -2.50 -7.56
CA PRO A 24 -16.05 -1.87 -8.68
C PRO A 24 -15.52 -0.47 -8.38
N GLU A 25 -16.31 0.37 -7.70
CA GLU A 25 -15.86 1.71 -7.31
C GLU A 25 -14.74 1.65 -6.28
N ALA A 26 -14.87 0.82 -5.24
CA ALA A 26 -13.85 0.65 -4.22
C ALA A 26 -12.50 0.19 -4.82
N ILE A 27 -12.52 -0.69 -5.82
CA ILE A 27 -11.30 -1.13 -6.53
C ILE A 27 -10.67 0.05 -7.27
N ARG A 28 -11.46 0.86 -7.98
CA ARG A 28 -10.95 2.05 -8.69
C ARG A 28 -10.30 3.05 -7.73
N GLN A 29 -10.96 3.31 -6.60
CA GLN A 29 -10.46 4.24 -5.59
C GLN A 29 -9.21 3.70 -4.88
N TYR A 30 -9.16 2.40 -4.57
CA TYR A 30 -7.96 1.76 -4.03
C TYR A 30 -6.78 1.86 -5.00
N ALA A 31 -6.99 1.55 -6.28
CA ALA A 31 -5.94 1.65 -7.30
C ALA A 31 -5.41 3.08 -7.44
N LYS A 32 -6.31 4.08 -7.43
CA LYS A 32 -5.94 5.49 -7.45
C LYS A 32 -5.13 5.89 -6.21
N PHE A 33 -5.53 5.45 -5.02
CA PHE A 33 -4.79 5.69 -3.78
C PHE A 33 -3.37 5.12 -3.83
N VAL A 34 -3.23 3.88 -4.30
CA VAL A 34 -1.91 3.23 -4.45
C VAL A 34 -1.04 4.00 -5.45
N ALA A 35 -1.59 4.38 -6.61
CA ALA A 35 -0.86 5.16 -7.61
C ALA A 35 -0.36 6.49 -7.04
N GLN A 36 -1.22 7.22 -6.30
CA GLN A 36 -0.83 8.46 -5.63
C GLN A 36 0.29 8.25 -4.60
N GLY A 37 0.29 7.13 -3.88
CA GLY A 37 1.35 6.80 -2.92
C GLY A 37 2.66 6.34 -3.56
N VAL A 38 2.61 5.76 -4.75
CA VAL A 38 3.81 5.37 -5.52
C VAL A 38 4.44 6.58 -6.21
N GLU A 39 3.62 7.45 -6.78
CA GLU A 39 4.07 8.69 -7.45
C GLU A 39 4.46 9.78 -6.44
N GLY A 40 3.83 9.79 -5.26
CA GLY A 40 4.22 10.59 -4.11
C GLY A 40 5.53 10.06 -3.55
N GLY A 41 6.65 10.62 -4.03
CA GLY A 41 7.96 10.04 -3.77
C GLY A 41 8.22 9.79 -2.29
N SER A 42 8.93 8.68 -2.03
CA SER A 42 9.16 8.05 -0.73
C SER A 42 8.93 8.95 0.50
N ILE A 43 7.90 8.61 1.29
CA ILE A 43 7.63 9.21 2.61
C ILE A 43 8.82 9.06 3.58
N TRP A 44 9.72 8.12 3.30
CA TRP A 44 10.94 7.88 4.06
C TRP A 44 11.97 9.01 3.90
N ARG A 45 11.89 9.83 2.84
CA ARG A 45 12.83 10.95 2.63
C ARG A 45 12.71 12.04 3.70
N GLU A 46 11.53 12.21 4.27
CA GLU A 46 11.27 13.23 5.29
C GLU A 46 11.10 12.62 6.69
N LEU A 47 11.11 11.29 6.80
CA LEU A 47 10.95 10.59 8.07
C LEU A 47 12.22 10.69 8.92
N ASN A 48 12.36 11.79 9.65
CA ASN A 48 13.39 11.94 10.67
C ASN A 48 12.86 11.48 12.03
N ARG A 49 13.49 10.42 12.56
CA ARG A 49 13.31 9.86 13.92
C ARG A 49 12.09 8.97 14.16
N GLN A 50 12.00 7.78 13.57
CA GLN A 50 11.21 6.73 14.23
C GLN A 50 11.59 5.30 13.83
N ILE A 51 12.07 4.57 14.84
CA ILE A 51 12.08 3.10 15.01
C ILE A 51 12.78 2.35 13.87
N TYR A 52 14.07 2.07 14.03
CA TYR A 52 14.77 1.05 13.25
C TYR A 52 14.19 -0.33 13.59
N LEU A 53 13.15 -0.74 12.87
CA LEU A 53 12.76 -2.14 12.74
C LEU A 53 13.56 -2.72 11.57
N GLY A 54 14.84 -2.97 11.80
CA GLY A 54 15.77 -3.52 10.83
C GLY A 54 17.20 -3.56 11.36
N ASP A 55 17.93 -4.58 10.95
CA ASP A 55 19.39 -4.70 11.04
C ASP A 55 20.08 -3.52 10.28
N ASP A 56 21.27 -3.13 10.70
CA ASP A 56 22.12 -2.11 10.06
C ASP A 56 22.25 -2.30 8.53
N ASP A 57 22.21 -3.54 8.04
CA ASP A 57 22.21 -3.87 6.61
C ASP A 57 20.94 -3.37 5.88
N PHE A 58 19.78 -3.46 6.52
CA PHE A 58 18.51 -2.95 5.97
C PHE A 58 18.53 -1.42 5.87
N VAL A 59 19.11 -0.78 6.89
CA VAL A 59 19.25 0.68 6.97
C VAL A 59 20.16 1.21 5.88
N THR A 60 21.31 0.56 5.67
CA THR A 60 22.31 0.97 4.68
C THR A 60 21.79 0.91 3.24
N ARG A 61 20.90 -0.03 2.94
CA ARG A 61 20.30 -0.17 1.60
C ARG A 61 19.23 0.88 1.27
N MET A 62 18.71 1.58 2.29
CA MET A 62 17.62 2.54 2.13
C MET A 62 18.07 4.01 2.15
N GLN A 63 19.35 4.28 2.43
CA GLN A 63 19.99 5.57 2.16
C GLN A 63 20.45 5.66 0.70
#